data_AF-A0A368NH06-F1
#
_entry.id   AF-A0A368NH06-F1
#
_cell.length_a   1.000
_cell.length_b   1.000
_cell.length_c   1.000
_cell.angle_alpha   90.00
_cell.angle_beta   90.00
_cell.angle_gamma   90.00
#
_symmetry.space_group_name_H-M   'P 1'
#
loop_
_entity.id
_entity.type
_entity.pdbx_description
1 polymer ?
#
loop_
_entity_poly.entity_id
_entity_poly.type
_entity_poly.pdbx_seq_one_letter_code
_entity_poly.pdbx_strand_id
1 'polypeptide(L)'
;MIAPLRAGDGPNKFRLSSVETHTTTIDGDTGWEYRPPATVRCPDCTAGILQADSRDAIDCPECRVDLPAERFGDLELLGLTCPICRTPMQHGQRHPEAFDVPEWATCPNCQYHWEFKHFY
;
A
#
# COMPACT_ATOMS: atom_id res chain seq x y z
N MET A 1 11.03 -50.34 -54.76
CA MET A 1 11.62 -50.32 -53.40
C MET A 1 12.85 -49.42 -53.43
N ILE A 2 12.95 -48.42 -52.54
CA ILE A 2 14.11 -48.03 -51.70
C ILE A 2 13.80 -46.66 -51.04
N ALA A 3 13.59 -46.71 -49.72
CA ALA A 3 13.80 -45.75 -48.63
C ALA A 3 13.18 -44.31 -48.61
N PRO A 4 12.44 -43.95 -47.54
CA PRO A 4 12.12 -42.57 -47.15
C PRO A 4 13.16 -41.93 -46.21
N LEU A 5 12.96 -40.63 -46.01
CA LEU A 5 13.76 -39.62 -45.31
C LEU A 5 14.26 -40.01 -43.90
N ARG A 6 15.51 -39.65 -43.60
CA ARG A 6 16.05 -39.55 -42.24
C ARG A 6 15.66 -38.20 -41.63
N ALA A 7 15.09 -38.24 -40.42
CA ALA A 7 15.22 -37.17 -39.44
C ALA A 7 15.20 -37.81 -38.05
N GLY A 8 16.38 -37.92 -37.44
CA GLY A 8 16.49 -38.10 -35.99
C GLY A 8 16.40 -36.73 -35.32
N ASP A 9 15.84 -36.68 -34.12
CA ASP A 9 16.57 -36.42 -32.88
C ASP A 9 15.55 -36.29 -31.72
N GLY A 10 15.99 -36.59 -30.50
CA GLY A 10 15.15 -37.03 -29.39
C GLY A 10 14.11 -36.03 -28.84
N PRO A 11 13.27 -36.48 -27.89
CA PRO A 11 12.23 -35.64 -27.33
C PRO A 11 12.86 -34.52 -26.51
N ASN A 12 12.75 -33.29 -27.04
CA ASN A 12 13.00 -32.05 -26.33
C ASN A 12 12.20 -32.00 -25.03
N LYS A 13 12.84 -32.39 -23.92
CA LYS A 13 12.35 -32.13 -22.57
C LYS A 13 12.70 -30.68 -22.24
N PHE A 14 11.96 -29.74 -22.83
CA PHE A 14 11.90 -28.38 -22.29
C PHE A 14 11.25 -28.47 -20.91
N ARG A 15 12.08 -28.61 -19.87
CA ARG A 15 11.69 -28.19 -18.54
C ARG A 15 11.62 -26.67 -18.59
N LEU A 16 10.43 -26.12 -18.85
CA LEU A 16 10.07 -24.87 -18.21
C LEU A 16 10.10 -25.17 -16.71
N SER A 17 11.24 -24.93 -16.07
CA SER A 17 11.21 -24.56 -14.67
C SER A 17 10.42 -23.27 -14.65
N SER A 18 9.15 -23.37 -14.25
CA SER A 18 8.38 -22.21 -13.81
C SER A 18 9.30 -21.42 -12.90
N VAL A 19 9.65 -20.19 -13.28
CA VAL A 19 10.05 -19.21 -12.28
C VAL A 19 8.80 -19.07 -11.44
N GLU A 20 8.74 -19.84 -10.36
CA GLU A 20 7.94 -19.48 -9.21
C GLU A 20 8.56 -18.17 -8.77
N THR A 21 8.00 -17.05 -9.26
CA THR A 21 8.22 -15.75 -8.67
C THR A 21 7.67 -15.87 -7.27
N HIS A 22 8.50 -16.36 -6.35
CA HIS A 22 8.33 -16.12 -4.94
C HIS A 22 8.48 -14.61 -4.80
N THR A 23 7.39 -13.89 -5.03
CA THR A 23 7.17 -12.62 -4.34
C THR A 23 7.19 -13.04 -2.87
N THR A 24 8.34 -12.88 -2.24
CA THR A 24 8.39 -12.78 -0.79
C THR A 24 7.51 -11.59 -0.48
N THR A 25 6.24 -11.83 -0.19
CA THR A 25 5.35 -10.84 0.38
C THR A 25 6.05 -10.43 1.67
N ILE A 26 6.72 -9.29 1.64
CA ILE A 26 7.25 -8.68 2.83
C ILE A 26 6.01 -8.38 3.67
N ASP A 27 5.97 -9.04 4.83
CA ASP A 27 4.98 -8.89 5.90
C ASP A 27 4.34 -7.49 5.87
N GLY A 28 3.09 -7.46 5.42
CA GLY A 28 2.32 -6.24 5.24
C GLY A 28 1.21 -6.18 6.27
N ASP A 29 1.01 -5.02 6.88
CA ASP A 29 -0.05 -4.86 7.88
C ASP A 29 -1.41 -4.73 7.19
N THR A 30 -2.46 -5.19 7.87
CA THR A 30 -3.82 -5.09 7.34
C THR A 30 -4.78 -4.56 8.39
N GLY A 31 -5.62 -3.59 8.00
CA GLY A 31 -6.63 -2.98 8.86
C GLY A 31 -6.29 -1.54 9.24
N TRP A 32 -7.33 -0.77 9.57
CA TRP A 32 -7.20 0.66 9.90
C TRP A 32 -6.28 0.91 11.08
N GLU A 33 -6.28 0.01 12.06
CA GLU A 33 -5.48 0.13 13.27
C GLU A 33 -3.97 0.10 13.04
N TYR A 34 -3.53 -0.50 11.93
CA TYR A 34 -2.12 -0.57 11.55
C TYR A 34 -1.81 0.38 10.37
N ARG A 35 -2.67 1.37 10.13
CA ARG A 35 -2.46 2.35 9.07
C ARG A 35 -1.11 3.05 9.28
N PRO A 36 -0.29 3.17 8.23
CA PRO A 36 0.94 3.94 8.28
C PRO A 36 0.71 5.37 8.77
N PRO A 37 1.76 6.00 9.35
CA PRO A 37 1.73 7.41 9.70
C PRO A 37 1.27 8.26 8.52
N ALA A 38 0.26 9.10 8.77
CA ALA A 38 -0.39 9.90 7.75
C ALA A 38 -0.12 11.37 7.98
N THR A 39 0.11 12.12 6.91
CA THR A 39 0.14 13.58 6.96
C THR A 39 -1.14 14.09 6.31
N VAL A 40 -1.96 14.78 7.09
CA VAL A 40 -3.22 15.39 6.64
C VAL A 40 -3.12 16.90 6.66
N ARG A 41 -3.93 17.57 5.86
CA ARG A 41 -3.99 19.02 5.83
C ARG A 41 -4.92 19.53 6.93
N CYS A 42 -4.43 20.49 7.70
CA CYS A 42 -5.25 21.22 8.65
C CYS A 42 -6.36 22.00 7.92
N PRO A 43 -7.64 21.91 8.35
CA PRO A 43 -8.73 22.64 7.70
C PRO A 43 -8.66 24.16 7.96
N ASP A 44 -8.17 24.59 9.12
CA ASP A 44 -8.06 26.02 9.48
C ASP A 44 -6.84 26.73 8.88
N CYS A 45 -5.62 26.24 9.18
CA CYS A 45 -4.39 26.93 8.82
C CYS A 45 -3.65 26.33 7.63
N THR A 46 -4.18 25.26 7.02
CA THR A 46 -3.58 24.54 5.88
C THR A 46 -2.22 23.88 6.12
N ALA A 47 -1.69 23.93 7.34
CA ALA A 47 -0.46 23.23 7.71
C ALA A 47 -0.61 21.70 7.61
N GLY A 48 0.49 20.99 7.37
CA GLY A 48 0.51 19.54 7.44
C GLY A 48 0.55 19.05 8.89
N ILE A 49 -0.35 18.13 9.23
CA ILE A 49 -0.46 17.51 10.55
C ILE A 49 -0.04 16.04 10.41
N LEU A 50 0.97 15.62 11.17
CA LEU A 50 1.37 14.22 11.24
C LEU A 50 0.51 13.50 12.28
N GLN A 51 -0.31 12.57 11.82
CA GLN A 51 -1.02 11.61 12.67
C GLN A 51 -0.24 10.27 12.64
N ALA A 52 0.47 9.97 13.72
CA ALA A 52 1.38 8.82 13.78
C ALA A 52 0.64 7.49 13.91
N ASP A 53 -0.33 7.39 14.82
CA ASP A 53 -1.25 6.25 14.96
C ASP A 53 -2.63 6.59 14.37
N SER A 54 -3.38 5.60 13.92
CA SER A 54 -4.71 5.86 13.34
C SER A 54 -5.80 6.15 14.38
N ARG A 55 -5.54 5.87 15.65
CA ARG A 55 -6.45 6.13 16.78
C ARG A 55 -6.14 7.43 17.50
N ASP A 56 -4.97 8.03 17.26
CA ASP A 56 -4.59 9.31 17.87
C ASP A 56 -5.47 10.45 17.36
N ALA A 57 -5.65 11.47 18.19
CA ALA A 57 -6.24 12.73 17.76
C ALA A 57 -5.36 13.40 16.69
N ILE A 58 -5.98 14.30 15.91
CA ILE A 58 -5.34 15.06 14.85
C ILE A 58 -5.13 16.48 15.38
N ASP A 59 -4.02 16.67 16.09
CA ASP A 59 -3.64 17.93 16.71
C ASP A 59 -2.77 18.77 15.78
N CYS A 60 -3.26 19.94 15.35
CA CYS A 60 -2.44 20.85 14.56
C CYS A 60 -1.43 21.59 15.46
N PRO A 61 -0.11 21.48 15.21
CA PRO A 61 0.89 22.19 16.01
C PRO A 61 0.87 23.71 15.80
N GLU A 62 0.37 24.18 14.65
CA GLU A 62 0.38 25.60 14.27
C GLU A 62 -0.82 26.37 14.86
N CYS A 63 -2.05 25.94 14.57
CA CYS A 63 -3.26 26.64 15.02
C CYS A 63 -3.93 26.02 16.25
N ARG A 64 -3.42 24.88 16.76
CA ARG A 64 -3.96 24.17 17.93
C ARG A 64 -5.40 23.67 17.79
N VAL A 65 -5.88 23.48 16.56
CA VAL A 65 -7.11 22.73 16.35
C VAL A 65 -6.89 21.28 16.78
N ASP A 66 -7.82 20.75 17.55
CA ASP A 66 -7.89 19.36 17.98
C ASP A 66 -9.10 18.72 17.31
N LEU A 67 -8.86 17.63 16.58
CA LEU A 67 -9.88 16.88 15.88
C LEU A 67 -9.80 15.41 16.30
N PRO A 68 -10.93 14.74 16.57
CA PRO A 68 -10.91 13.32 16.88
C PRO A 68 -10.48 12.50 15.66
N ALA A 69 -9.91 11.32 15.91
CA ALA A 69 -9.40 10.40 14.89
C ALA A 69 -10.45 10.05 13.80
N GLU A 70 -11.72 10.00 14.18
CA GLU A 70 -12.86 9.70 13.29
C GLU A 70 -13.03 10.74 12.16
N ARG A 71 -12.55 11.97 12.37
CA ARG A 71 -12.62 13.05 11.36
C ARG A 71 -11.54 12.93 10.28
N PHE A 72 -10.68 11.91 10.33
CA PHE A 72 -9.61 11.73 9.36
C PHE A 72 -10.12 11.70 7.91
N GLY A 73 -11.23 11.00 7.64
CA GLY A 73 -11.81 10.91 6.29
C GLY A 73 -12.33 12.26 5.76
N ASP A 74 -12.62 13.22 6.63
CA ASP A 74 -13.04 14.56 6.23
C ASP A 74 -11.86 15.48 5.83
N LEU A 75 -10.62 15.04 6.07
CA LEU A 75 -9.41 15.84 5.85
C LEU A 75 -8.69 15.45 4.56
N GLU A 76 -8.05 16.44 3.93
CA GLU A 76 -7.20 16.20 2.76
C GLU A 76 -5.93 15.43 3.18
N LEU A 77 -5.80 14.19 2.72
CA LEU A 77 -4.59 13.40 2.91
C LEU A 77 -3.47 13.91 1.97
N LEU A 78 -2.38 14.41 2.56
CA LEU A 78 -1.20 14.86 1.83
C LEU A 78 -0.25 13.72 1.50
N GLY A 79 -0.22 12.67 2.32
CA GLY A 79 0.57 11.48 2.05
C GLY A 79 0.66 10.51 3.23
N LEU A 80 1.12 9.30 2.92
CA LEU A 80 1.47 8.26 3.91
C LEU A 80 2.98 8.07 3.96
N THR A 81 3.51 7.84 5.15
CA THR A 81 4.94 7.64 5.40
C THR A 81 5.19 6.20 5.84
N CYS A 82 6.16 5.52 5.22
CA CYS A 82 6.48 4.15 5.58
C CYS A 82 6.96 4.06 7.04
N PRO A 83 6.37 3.21 7.89
CA PRO A 83 6.78 3.08 9.29
C PRO A 83 8.20 2.52 9.43
N ILE A 84 8.66 1.74 8.45
CA ILE A 84 9.96 1.05 8.46
C ILE A 84 11.09 1.99 8.02
N CYS A 85 11.01 2.53 6.80
CA CYS A 85 12.11 3.30 6.19
C CYS A 85 11.82 4.80 6.03
N ARG A 86 10.67 5.28 6.52
CA ARG A 86 10.24 6.70 6.46
C ARG A 86 10.13 7.30 5.06
N THR A 87 10.21 6.46 4.03
CA THR A 87 9.99 6.89 2.64
C THR A 87 8.50 7.17 2.41
N PRO A 88 8.14 8.23 1.66
CA PRO A 88 6.77 8.46 1.22
C PRO A 88 6.23 7.24 0.48
N MET A 89 5.02 6.81 0.83
CA MET A 89 4.38 5.65 0.24
C MET A 89 3.49 6.07 -0.92
N GLN A 90 3.41 5.22 -1.94
CA GLN A 90 2.35 5.31 -2.93
C GLN A 90 1.07 4.80 -2.29
N HIS A 91 -0.05 5.50 -2.45
CA HIS A 91 -1.31 5.11 -1.84
C HIS A 91 -2.48 5.42 -2.76
N GLY A 92 -3.64 4.85 -2.46
CA GLY A 92 -4.85 5.13 -3.22
C GLY A 92 -6.11 4.52 -2.62
N GLN A 93 -7.20 4.77 -3.32
CA GLN A 93 -8.52 4.21 -3.05
C GLN A 93 -8.87 3.24 -4.19
N ARG A 94 -9.47 2.11 -3.86
CA ARG A 94 -10.07 1.17 -4.81
C ARG A 94 -11.55 1.49 -5.04
N HIS A 95 -12.22 2.01 -4.02
CA HIS A 95 -13.65 2.34 -3.99
C HIS A 95 -13.84 3.77 -3.46
N PRO A 96 -13.51 4.80 -4.28
CA PRO A 96 -13.60 6.20 -3.86
C PRO A 96 -15.04 6.66 -3.53
N GLU A 97 -16.05 5.98 -4.06
CA GLU A 97 -17.46 6.24 -3.76
C GLU A 97 -17.94 5.63 -2.44
N ALA A 98 -17.14 4.74 -1.83
CA ALA A 98 -17.49 4.04 -0.59
C ALA A 98 -16.68 4.53 0.62
N PHE A 99 -15.45 5.01 0.40
CA PHE A 99 -14.53 5.39 1.47
C PHE A 99 -13.77 6.67 1.14
N ASP A 100 -13.83 7.65 2.05
CA ASP A 100 -13.02 8.88 1.99
C ASP A 100 -11.58 8.69 2.52
N VAL A 101 -11.19 7.46 2.82
CA VAL A 101 -9.87 7.11 3.38
C VAL A 101 -9.07 6.27 2.40
N PRO A 102 -7.72 6.33 2.41
CA PRO A 102 -6.91 5.46 1.57
C PRO A 102 -7.17 3.98 1.92
N GLU A 103 -7.27 3.13 0.91
CA GLU A 103 -7.54 1.71 1.09
C GLU A 103 -6.27 0.86 0.97
N TRP A 104 -5.20 1.41 0.41
CA TRP A 104 -3.92 0.71 0.30
C TRP A 104 -2.77 1.70 0.26
N ALA A 105 -1.59 1.22 0.67
CA ALA A 105 -0.35 1.95 0.55
C ALA A 105 0.83 0.99 0.35
N THR A 106 1.75 1.32 -0.55
CA THR A 106 2.96 0.53 -0.83
C THR A 106 4.19 1.42 -0.79
N CYS A 107 5.18 1.01 0.00
CA CYS A 107 6.46 1.68 0.04
C CYS A 107 7.31 1.27 -1.19
N PRO A 108 7.75 2.23 -2.02
CA PRO A 108 8.59 1.92 -3.18
C PRO A 108 10.01 1.49 -2.81
N ASN A 109 10.46 1.76 -1.57
CA ASN A 109 11.84 1.52 -1.14
C ASN A 109 12.03 0.14 -0.49
N CYS A 110 11.23 -0.19 0.54
CA CYS A 110 11.36 -1.45 1.27
C CYS A 110 10.25 -2.47 0.97
N GLN A 111 9.41 -2.20 -0.04
CA GLN A 111 8.28 -3.05 -0.47
C GLN A 111 7.25 -3.37 0.62
N TYR A 112 7.28 -2.69 1.76
CA TYR A 112 6.24 -2.76 2.77
C TYR A 112 4.89 -2.37 2.17
N HIS A 113 3.87 -3.17 2.44
CA HIS A 113 2.51 -2.97 1.95
C HIS A 113 1.54 -2.88 3.12
N TRP A 114 0.61 -1.95 3.05
CA TRP A 114 -0.52 -1.86 3.95
C TRP A 114 -1.82 -1.89 3.15
N GLU A 115 -2.81 -2.62 3.68
CA GLU A 115 -4.14 -2.71 3.10
C GLU A 115 -5.22 -2.44 4.15
N PHE A 116 -6.26 -1.73 3.76
CA PHE A 116 -7.47 -1.59 4.55
C PHE A 116 -8.32 -2.86 4.39
N LYS A 117 -8.50 -3.61 5.48
CA LYS A 117 -9.32 -4.83 5.47
C LYS A 117 -10.80 -4.47 5.59
N HIS A 118 -11.58 -4.77 4.56
CA HIS A 118 -13.04 -4.72 4.66
C HIS A 118 -13.54 -6.04 5.25
N PHE A 119 -14.28 -5.99 6.35
CA PHE A 119 -15.13 -7.11 6.75
C PHE A 119 -16.46 -6.92 6.01
N TYR A 120 -16.70 -7.77 5.01
CA TYR A 120 -17.95 -7.82 4.25
C TYR A 120 -18.99 -8.66 4.97
#